data_AF-A0A4W5R2Y5-F1
#
_entry.id   AF-A0A4W5R2Y5-F1
#
_cell.length_a   1.000
_cell.length_b   1.000
_cell.length_c   1.000
_cell.angle_alpha   90.00
_cell.angle_beta   90.00
_cell.angle_gamma   90.00
#
_symmetry.space_group_name_H-M   'P 1'
#
loop_
_entity.id
_entity.type
_entity.pdbx_description
1 polymer ?
#
loop_
_entity_poly.entity_id
_entity_poly.type
_entity_poly.pdbx_seq_one_letter_code
_entity_poly.pdbx_strand_id
1 'polypeptide(L)'
;NKCPLLSVLCFRGKCNIAHFSDIFAAREFKARIDSFFYILGYNPETRRLNSTQGEIRVGPSHQAKLPELQPFPSEAPGGLGQAVTENEELVWMPGVNDCDLLMYLRAARSMAAFAGMCDGGSTEDGCLAASRDDTTLNALNTVSDNTTQAFISTPLARI
;
A
#
# COMPACT_ATOMS: atom_id res chain seq x y z
N ASN A 1 31.53 -16.61 -9.60
CA ASN A 1 32.24 -17.18 -8.43
C ASN A 1 33.59 -17.79 -8.81
N LYS A 2 34.56 -16.96 -9.22
CA LYS A 2 35.94 -17.40 -9.50
C LYS A 2 36.86 -16.82 -8.44
N CYS A 3 37.04 -17.53 -7.33
CA CYS A 3 38.15 -17.27 -6.42
C CYS A 3 39.33 -18.10 -6.93
N PRO A 4 40.38 -17.50 -7.53
CA PRO A 4 41.55 -18.26 -7.94
C PRO A 4 42.25 -18.83 -6.69
N LEU A 5 42.57 -20.13 -6.73
CA LEU A 5 43.41 -20.75 -5.73
C LEU A 5 44.86 -20.33 -5.98
N LEU A 6 45.40 -19.50 -5.10
CA LEU A 6 46.77 -18.99 -5.16
C LEU A 6 47.59 -19.55 -4.00
N SER A 7 48.88 -19.81 -4.25
CA SER A 7 49.83 -20.26 -3.22
C SER A 7 50.11 -19.14 -2.22
N VAL A 8 50.24 -19.48 -0.93
CA VAL A 8 50.56 -18.52 0.14
C VAL A 8 51.87 -17.74 -0.13
N LEU A 9 52.78 -18.30 -0.92
CA LEU A 9 54.02 -17.65 -1.34
C LEU A 9 53.80 -16.38 -2.20
N CYS A 10 52.60 -16.17 -2.75
CA CYS A 10 52.31 -14.96 -3.54
C CYS A 10 52.00 -13.74 -2.66
N PHE A 11 51.72 -13.92 -1.37
CA PHE A 11 51.40 -12.80 -0.47
C PHE A 11 52.67 -12.03 -0.09
N ARG A 12 52.69 -10.72 -0.35
CA ARG A 12 53.81 -9.82 -0.03
C ARG A 12 53.58 -8.94 1.19
N GLY A 13 52.38 -8.97 1.75
CA GLY A 13 52.02 -8.12 2.89
C GLY A 13 50.53 -8.18 3.17
N LYS A 14 50.14 -7.55 4.28
CA LYS A 14 48.74 -7.32 4.66
C LYS A 14 48.33 -5.94 4.18
N CYS A 15 47.06 -5.80 3.79
CA CYS A 15 46.45 -4.51 3.49
C CYS A 15 45.06 -4.45 4.13
N ASN A 16 44.55 -3.23 4.27
CA ASN A 16 43.21 -2.94 4.76
C ASN A 16 42.37 -2.35 3.61
N ILE A 17 41.17 -2.88 3.41
CA ILE A 17 40.26 -2.45 2.34
C ILE A 17 38.94 -2.02 2.99
N ALA A 18 38.58 -0.75 2.84
CA ALA A 18 37.33 -0.18 3.34
C ALA A 18 36.30 0.00 2.21
N HIS A 19 35.03 -0.23 2.51
CA HIS A 19 33.91 0.08 1.61
C HIS A 19 33.30 1.44 1.96
N PHE A 20 33.02 2.27 0.95
CA PHE A 20 32.24 3.49 1.09
C PHE A 20 31.01 3.43 0.20
N SER A 21 29.87 3.92 0.71
CA SER A 21 28.59 3.91 0.00
C SER A 21 28.59 4.80 -1.24
N ASP A 22 29.30 5.92 -1.17
CA ASP A 22 29.40 6.92 -2.23
C ASP A 22 30.73 7.69 -2.18
N ILE A 23 30.90 8.61 -3.14
CA ILE A 23 32.09 9.45 -3.26
C ILE A 23 32.23 10.49 -2.14
N PHE A 24 31.12 10.88 -1.50
CA PHE A 24 31.13 11.86 -0.42
C PHE A 24 31.65 11.25 0.87
N ALA A 25 31.19 10.04 1.22
CA ALA A 25 31.69 9.28 2.37
C ALA A 25 33.19 8.93 2.21
N ALA A 26 33.63 8.63 0.98
CA ALA A 26 35.04 8.35 0.71
C ALA A 26 35.98 9.53 0.99
N ARG A 27 35.48 10.76 1.13
CA ARG A 27 36.30 11.94 1.47
C ARG A 27 36.93 11.85 2.86
N GLU A 28 36.35 11.06 3.76
CA GLU A 28 36.87 10.84 5.11
C GLU A 28 38.03 9.84 5.16
N PHE A 29 38.35 9.19 4.03
CA PHE A 29 39.40 8.20 3.95
C PHE A 29 40.79 8.80 4.18
N LYS A 30 41.53 8.20 5.11
CA LYS A 30 42.93 8.58 5.40
C LYS A 30 43.89 7.66 4.66
N ALA A 31 44.52 8.18 3.61
CA ALA A 31 45.48 7.45 2.80
C ALA A 31 46.69 6.98 3.63
N ARG A 32 46.99 5.67 3.55
CA ARG A 32 48.18 5.02 4.09
C ARG A 32 48.71 4.03 3.07
N ILE A 33 49.96 3.61 3.21
CA ILE A 33 50.63 2.73 2.25
C ILE A 33 49.97 1.34 2.12
N ASP A 34 49.28 0.91 3.18
CA ASP A 34 48.61 -0.39 3.30
C ASP A 34 47.08 -0.28 3.33
N SER A 35 46.52 0.92 3.12
CA SER A 35 45.08 1.17 3.16
C SER A 35 44.55 1.52 1.78
N PHE A 36 43.45 0.86 1.41
CA PHE A 36 42.72 1.06 0.16
C PHE A 36 41.22 1.18 0.44
N PHE A 37 40.47 1.66 -0.54
CA PHE A 37 39.02 1.69 -0.47
C PHE A 37 38.36 1.37 -1.81
N TYR A 38 37.08 0.99 -1.77
CA TYR A 38 36.25 0.85 -2.96
C TYR A 38 34.85 1.43 -2.72
N ILE A 39 34.26 1.94 -3.79
CA ILE A 39 32.89 2.50 -3.81
C ILE A 39 31.96 1.65 -4.68
N LEU A 40 32.51 1.09 -5.77
CA LEU A 40 31.74 0.34 -6.76
C LEU A 40 32.19 -1.12 -6.77
N GLY A 41 31.23 -2.04 -6.87
CA GLY A 41 31.52 -3.43 -7.22
C GLY A 41 31.77 -3.55 -8.72
N TYR A 42 32.65 -4.45 -9.14
CA TYR A 42 32.82 -4.77 -10.57
C TYR A 42 32.35 -6.19 -10.83
N ASN A 43 31.48 -6.37 -11.81
CA ASN A 43 31.09 -7.68 -12.31
C ASN A 43 32.00 -8.06 -13.50
N PRO A 44 32.93 -9.02 -13.33
CA PRO A 44 33.86 -9.41 -14.39
C PRO A 44 33.20 -10.16 -15.55
N GLU A 45 32.01 -10.73 -15.37
CA GLU A 45 31.31 -11.48 -16.42
C GLU A 45 30.62 -10.52 -17.40
N THR A 46 29.96 -9.50 -16.89
CA THR A 46 29.25 -8.50 -17.70
C THR A 46 30.08 -7.26 -18.03
N ARG A 47 31.28 -7.13 -17.44
CA ARG A 47 32.15 -5.95 -17.51
C ARG A 47 31.46 -4.66 -17.09
N ARG A 48 30.58 -4.75 -16.08
CA ARG A 48 29.81 -3.61 -15.56
C ARG A 48 30.20 -3.29 -14.12
N LEU A 49 30.08 -2.02 -13.77
CA LEU A 49 30.15 -1.59 -12.38
C LEU A 49 28.76 -1.79 -11.76
N ASN A 50 28.72 -2.53 -10.65
CA ASN A 50 27.53 -2.66 -9.83
C ASN A 50 27.37 -1.35 -9.06
N SER A 51 26.37 -0.56 -9.43
CA SER A 51 25.90 0.54 -8.61
C SER A 51 25.28 -0.03 -7.32
N THR A 52 25.57 0.59 -6.18
CA THR A 52 24.88 0.32 -4.90
C THR A 52 23.47 0.90 -4.87
N GLN A 53 23.09 1.64 -5.91
CA GLN A 53 21.81 2.34 -6.02
C GLN A 53 20.89 1.59 -6.99
N GLY A 54 19.65 1.32 -6.56
CA GLY A 54 18.64 0.67 -7.40
C GLY A 54 18.49 1.37 -8.75
N GLU A 55 18.68 0.63 -9.84
CA GLU A 55 18.59 1.17 -11.20
C GLU A 55 17.18 0.92 -11.76
N ILE A 56 16.59 1.95 -12.38
CA ILE A 56 15.36 1.81 -13.16
C ILE A 56 15.73 1.20 -14.51
N ARG A 57 15.18 0.02 -14.81
CA ARG A 57 15.39 -0.66 -16.09
C ARG A 57 14.34 -0.22 -17.10
N VAL A 58 14.78 0.23 -18.27
CA VAL A 58 13.91 0.60 -19.39
C VAL A 58 14.06 -0.42 -20.51
N GLY A 59 12.94 -0.92 -21.03
CA GLY A 59 12.91 -1.79 -22.20
C GLY A 59 11.63 -2.64 -22.27
N PRO A 60 11.36 -3.29 -23.42
CA PRO A 60 10.13 -4.06 -23.63
C PRO A 60 9.90 -5.20 -22.64
N SER A 61 10.97 -5.73 -22.03
CA SER A 61 10.89 -6.77 -20.98
C SER A 61 10.51 -6.25 -19.60
N HIS A 62 10.54 -4.93 -19.40
CA HIS A 62 10.31 -4.24 -18.11
C HIS A 62 9.14 -3.26 -18.17
N GLN A 63 8.69 -2.89 -19.36
CA GLN A 63 7.57 -1.98 -19.58
C GLN A 63 6.29 -2.77 -19.88
N ALA A 64 5.17 -2.34 -19.31
CA ALA A 64 3.86 -2.90 -19.64
C ALA A 64 3.47 -2.52 -21.08
N LYS A 65 2.76 -3.42 -21.77
CA LYS A 65 2.09 -3.07 -23.03
C LYS A 65 0.89 -2.20 -22.70
N LEU A 66 0.89 -0.97 -23.19
CA LEU A 66 -0.25 -0.06 -23.01
C LEU A 66 -1.47 -0.62 -23.76
N PRO A 67 -2.66 -0.64 -23.12
CA PRO A 67 -3.92 -0.92 -23.80
C PRO A 67 -4.19 0.12 -24.90
N GLU A 68 -4.95 -0.27 -25.92
CA GLU A 68 -5.45 0.68 -26.91
C GLU A 68 -6.44 1.64 -26.25
N LEU A 69 -6.38 2.92 -26.65
CA LEU A 69 -7.29 3.94 -26.14
C LEU A 69 -8.71 3.60 -26.59
N GLN A 70 -9.56 3.20 -25.66
CA GLN A 70 -10.98 3.05 -25.93
C GLN A 70 -11.67 4.42 -25.82
N PRO A 71 -12.64 4.73 -26.72
CA PRO A 71 -13.51 5.88 -26.53
C PRO A 71 -14.14 5.82 -25.14
N PHE A 72 -14.35 6.98 -24.51
CA PHE A 72 -15.19 7.03 -23.32
C PHE A 72 -16.52 6.34 -23.63
N PRO A 73 -17.08 5.53 -22.71
CA PRO A 73 -18.41 5.00 -22.88
C PRO A 73 -19.32 6.21 -23.14
N SER A 74 -19.75 6.38 -24.38
CA SER A 74 -20.68 7.45 -24.74
C SER A 74 -21.90 7.25 -23.86
N GLU A 75 -22.42 8.34 -23.30
CA GLU A 75 -23.67 8.36 -22.53
C GLU A 75 -24.84 7.86 -23.41
N ALA A 76 -24.91 6.54 -23.61
CA ALA A 76 -26.12 5.88 -24.05
C ALA A 76 -27.17 6.16 -22.97
N PRO A 77 -28.47 6.26 -23.30
CA PRO A 77 -29.52 6.43 -22.31
C PRO A 77 -29.53 5.20 -21.38
N GLY A 78 -28.81 5.29 -20.25
CA GLY A 78 -28.47 4.16 -19.37
C GLY A 78 -27.01 4.10 -18.88
N GLY A 79 -26.09 4.90 -19.43
CA GLY A 79 -24.63 4.70 -19.29
C GLY A 79 -23.86 5.60 -18.32
N LEU A 80 -24.52 6.23 -17.34
CA LEU A 80 -23.84 6.92 -16.21
C LEU A 80 -23.93 6.15 -14.89
N GLY A 81 -24.66 5.03 -14.87
CA GLY A 81 -24.48 4.00 -13.86
C GLY A 81 -23.58 2.96 -14.49
N GLN A 82 -22.27 3.10 -14.36
CA GLN A 82 -21.39 1.96 -14.58
C GLN A 82 -21.89 0.90 -13.60
N ALA A 83 -22.66 -0.05 -14.12
CA ALA A 83 -23.21 -1.14 -13.34
C ALA A 83 -22.03 -1.72 -12.58
N VAL A 84 -22.22 -1.86 -11.26
CA VAL A 84 -21.41 -2.70 -10.38
C VAL A 84 -20.83 -3.81 -11.24
N THR A 85 -19.53 -3.71 -11.54
CA THR A 85 -18.91 -4.67 -12.44
C THR A 85 -18.97 -6.03 -11.76
N GLU A 86 -18.90 -7.14 -12.48
CA GLU A 86 -18.86 -8.47 -11.85
C GLU A 86 -17.70 -8.63 -10.82
N ASN A 87 -16.75 -7.69 -10.84
CA ASN A 87 -15.57 -7.65 -9.97
C ASN A 87 -15.70 -6.68 -8.79
N GLU A 88 -16.81 -5.95 -8.67
CA GLU A 88 -17.00 -4.91 -7.65
C GLU A 88 -18.37 -5.06 -6.98
N GLU A 89 -18.52 -4.51 -5.78
CA GLU A 89 -19.79 -4.42 -5.06
C GLU A 89 -19.92 -3.02 -4.46
N LEU A 90 -21.09 -2.40 -4.61
CA LEU A 90 -21.31 -1.07 -4.06
C LEU A 90 -21.60 -1.15 -2.55
N VAL A 91 -20.60 -0.80 -1.74
CA VAL A 91 -20.70 -0.85 -0.27
C VAL A 91 -21.09 0.50 0.35
N TRP A 92 -20.87 1.62 -0.33
CA TRP A 92 -21.22 2.95 0.19
C TRP A 92 -21.48 3.95 -0.94
N MET A 93 -22.48 4.80 -0.79
CA MET A 93 -22.70 5.97 -1.66
C MET A 93 -22.79 7.26 -0.84
N PRO A 94 -22.12 8.34 -1.27
CA PRO A 94 -22.36 9.67 -0.72
C PRO A 94 -23.83 10.08 -0.90
N GLY A 95 -24.44 10.66 0.13
CA GLY A 95 -25.84 11.10 0.06
C GLY A 95 -26.49 11.31 1.42
N VAL A 96 -25.95 10.71 2.47
CA VAL A 96 -26.36 10.93 3.86
C VAL A 96 -25.73 12.22 4.39
N ASN A 97 -26.52 13.06 5.06
CA ASN A 97 -26.01 14.26 5.72
C ASN A 97 -25.08 13.87 6.89
N ASP A 98 -23.93 14.55 7.03
CA ASP A 98 -22.96 14.27 8.10
C ASP A 98 -23.56 14.32 9.50
N CYS A 99 -24.50 15.23 9.77
CA CYS A 99 -25.18 15.35 11.06
C CYS A 99 -25.98 14.08 11.38
N ASP A 100 -26.77 13.60 10.43
CA ASP A 100 -27.60 12.41 10.58
C ASP A 100 -26.74 11.15 10.67
N LEU A 101 -25.67 11.08 9.88
CA LEU A 101 -24.70 9.99 9.93
C LEU A 101 -24.01 9.92 11.31
N LEU A 102 -23.53 11.05 11.82
CA LEU A 102 -22.91 11.12 13.14
C LEU A 102 -23.90 10.80 14.25
N MET A 103 -25.17 11.21 14.11
CA MET A 103 -26.23 10.87 15.04
C MET A 103 -26.50 9.37 15.05
N TYR A 104 -26.59 8.73 13.88
CA TYR A 104 -26.77 7.30 13.76
C TYR A 104 -25.60 6.51 14.34
N LEU A 105 -24.35 6.89 14.01
CA LEU A 105 -23.14 6.27 14.56
C LEU A 105 -23.11 6.39 16.08
N ARG A 106 -23.51 7.53 16.64
CA ARG A 106 -23.61 7.69 18.10
C ARG A 106 -24.65 6.75 18.69
N ALA A 107 -25.83 6.66 18.10
CA ALA A 107 -26.88 5.74 18.56
C ALA A 107 -26.42 4.28 18.49
N ALA A 108 -25.79 3.86 17.39
CA ALA A 108 -25.25 2.51 17.22
C ALA A 108 -24.20 2.17 18.28
N ARG A 109 -23.28 3.10 18.58
CA ARG A 109 -22.29 2.94 19.66
C ARG A 109 -22.93 2.87 21.04
N SER A 110 -23.95 3.68 21.32
CA SER A 110 -24.70 3.59 22.58
C SER A 110 -25.39 2.23 22.72
N MET A 111 -25.97 1.68 21.65
CA MET A 111 -26.55 0.34 21.67
C MET A 111 -25.51 -0.75 21.89
N ALA A 112 -24.33 -0.65 21.25
CA ALA A 112 -23.23 -1.59 21.46
C ALA A 112 -22.68 -1.54 22.89
N ALA A 113 -22.52 -0.34 23.47
CA ALA A 113 -22.14 -0.19 24.88
C ALA A 113 -23.15 -0.84 25.81
N PHE A 114 -24.44 -0.59 25.58
CA PHE A 114 -25.51 -1.16 26.40
C PHE A 114 -25.52 -2.69 26.32
N ALA A 115 -25.45 -3.25 25.12
CA ALA A 115 -25.39 -4.69 24.92
C ALA A 115 -24.19 -5.33 25.66
N GLY A 116 -23.01 -4.69 25.59
CA GLY A 116 -21.81 -5.15 26.31
C GLY A 116 -21.96 -5.18 27.84
N MET A 117 -22.88 -4.40 28.42
CA MET A 117 -23.17 -4.41 29.85
C MET A 117 -24.26 -5.42 30.26
N CYS A 118 -25.10 -5.88 29.32
CA CYS A 118 -26.27 -6.69 29.63
C CYS A 118 -25.98 -8.19 29.84
N ASP A 119 -24.88 -8.71 29.29
CA ASP A 119 -24.52 -10.14 29.38
C ASP A 119 -23.59 -10.47 30.56
N GLY A 120 -23.73 -9.71 31.66
CA GLY A 120 -22.84 -9.79 32.83
C GLY A 120 -21.48 -9.12 32.63
N GLY A 121 -21.33 -8.35 31.54
CA GLY A 121 -20.15 -7.54 31.27
C GLY A 121 -20.10 -6.25 32.11
N SER A 122 -18.91 -5.68 32.21
CA SER A 122 -18.67 -4.47 32.99
C SER A 122 -18.84 -3.19 32.16
N THR A 123 -18.70 -2.03 32.81
CA THR A 123 -18.66 -0.73 32.11
C THR A 123 -17.51 -0.65 31.11
N GLU A 124 -16.41 -1.35 31.37
CA GLU A 124 -15.26 -1.46 30.48
C GLU A 124 -15.60 -2.28 29.24
N ASP A 125 -16.33 -3.39 29.38
CA ASP A 125 -16.79 -4.21 28.25
C ASP A 125 -17.72 -3.43 27.32
N GLY A 126 -18.64 -2.63 27.88
CA GLY A 126 -19.48 -1.71 27.11
C GLY A 126 -18.66 -0.65 26.36
N CYS A 127 -17.68 -0.04 27.02
CA CYS A 127 -16.80 0.95 26.39
C CYS A 127 -15.98 0.36 25.23
N LEU A 128 -15.43 -0.85 25.43
CA LEU A 128 -14.69 -1.59 24.40
C LEU A 128 -15.60 -1.95 23.23
N ALA A 129 -16.80 -2.47 23.49
CA ALA A 129 -17.77 -2.79 22.44
C ALA A 129 -18.13 -1.55 21.61
N ALA A 130 -18.41 -0.41 22.23
CA ALA A 130 -18.80 0.81 21.53
C ALA A 130 -17.67 1.49 20.75
N SER A 131 -16.41 1.33 21.16
CA SER A 131 -15.26 1.97 20.52
C SER A 131 -14.64 1.15 19.38
N ARG A 132 -15.07 -0.10 19.19
CA ARG A 132 -14.57 -0.96 18.11
C ARG A 132 -14.97 -0.47 16.73
N ASP A 133 -14.04 -0.65 15.80
CA ASP A 133 -14.28 -0.40 14.38
C ASP A 133 -15.39 -1.30 13.84
N ASP A 134 -15.52 -2.53 14.33
CA ASP A 134 -16.61 -3.46 13.95
C ASP A 134 -18.00 -2.84 14.15
N THR A 135 -18.24 -2.15 15.27
CA THR A 135 -19.52 -1.47 15.53
C THR A 135 -19.75 -0.34 14.53
N THR A 136 -18.70 0.42 14.22
CA THR A 136 -18.78 1.52 13.25
C THR A 136 -19.02 0.99 11.84
N LEU A 137 -18.32 -0.07 11.44
CA LEU A 137 -18.46 -0.73 10.14
C LEU A 137 -19.84 -1.34 9.97
N ASN A 138 -20.35 -2.05 10.98
CA ASN A 138 -21.70 -2.62 10.95
C ASN A 138 -22.78 -1.53 10.83
N ALA A 139 -22.60 -0.41 11.52
CA ALA A 139 -23.51 0.73 11.40
C ALA A 139 -23.50 1.31 9.98
N LEU A 140 -22.31 1.47 9.36
CA LEU A 140 -22.18 1.98 7.99
C LEU A 140 -22.78 1.03 6.96
N ASN A 141 -22.56 -0.28 7.09
CA ASN A 141 -23.18 -1.28 6.22
C ASN A 141 -24.71 -1.23 6.33
N THR A 142 -25.23 -1.14 7.56
CA THR A 142 -26.69 -1.04 7.78
C THR A 142 -27.28 0.21 7.13
N VAL A 143 -26.62 1.37 7.24
CA VAL A 143 -27.08 2.60 6.57
C VAL A 143 -27.02 2.45 5.04
N SER A 144 -25.97 1.81 4.54
CA SER A 144 -25.76 1.60 3.11
C SER A 144 -26.83 0.67 2.53
N ASP A 145 -27.08 -0.46 3.16
CA ASP A 145 -28.09 -1.44 2.74
C ASP A 145 -29.49 -0.83 2.68
N ASN A 146 -29.85 -0.03 3.69
CA ASN A 146 -31.15 0.65 3.69
C ASN A 146 -31.24 1.73 2.61
N THR A 147 -30.15 2.45 2.35
CA THR A 147 -30.10 3.50 1.33
C THR A 147 -30.16 2.88 -0.07
N THR A 148 -29.33 1.88 -0.35
CA THR A 148 -29.29 1.17 -1.64
C THR A 148 -30.61 0.46 -1.92
N GLN A 149 -31.25 -0.16 -0.92
CA GLN A 149 -32.59 -0.72 -1.07
C GLN A 149 -33.64 0.34 -1.40
N ALA A 150 -33.62 1.52 -0.77
CA ALA A 150 -34.53 2.61 -1.10
C ALA A 150 -34.35 3.10 -2.55
N PHE A 151 -33.11 3.15 -3.04
CA PHE A 151 -32.78 3.48 -4.43
C PHE A 151 -33.21 2.40 -5.43
N ILE A 152 -33.07 1.12 -5.10
CA ILE A 152 -33.48 0.00 -5.98
C ILE A 152 -35.01 -0.17 -5.97
N SER A 153 -35.68 0.15 -4.86
CA SER A 153 -37.12 -0.08 -4.63
C SER A 153 -38.03 1.04 -5.13
N THR A 154 -37.51 2.22 -5.48
CA THR A 154 -38.33 3.34 -6.01
C THR A 154 -38.38 3.32 -7.54
N PRO A 155 -39.48 2.89 -8.20
CA PRO A 155 -39.56 2.86 -9.67
C PRO A 155 -39.91 4.23 -10.28
N LEU A 156 -39.99 5.32 -9.49
CA LEU A 156 -40.78 6.51 -9.85
C LEU A 156 -40.22 7.85 -9.33
N ALA A 157 -38.93 8.11 -9.56
CA ALA A 157 -38.38 9.47 -9.49
C ALA A 157 -37.43 9.74 -10.66
N ARG A 158 -37.97 9.70 -11.88
CA ARG A 158 -37.41 10.39 -13.05
C ARG A 158 -38.51 11.29 -13.62
N ILE A 159 -38.56 12.51 -13.10
CA ILE A 159 -39.01 13.70 -13.85
C ILE A 159 -37.75 14.54 -14.03
#